data_AF-A0AAJ0N3U1-F1
#
_entry.id   AF-A0AAJ0N3U1-F1
#
_cell.length_a   1.000
_cell.length_b   1.000
_cell.length_c   1.000
_cell.angle_alpha   90.00
_cell.angle_beta   90.00
_cell.angle_gamma   90.00
#
_symmetry.space_group_name_H-M   'P 1'
#
loop_
_entity.id
_entity.type
_entity.pdbx_description
1 polymer ?
#
loop_
_entity_poly.entity_id
_entity_poly.type
_entity_poly.pdbx_seq_one_letter_code
_entity_poly.pdbx_strand_id
1 'polypeptide(L)'
;MSRYRTPLKNVRGLGAAKTGTEHFVVQRLTATALVPLSIWFLIFVLSLIGADHAAASAAVAKPWNAILLVGFLIASFWHAQLGMQVVLEDYVHNSLLALAAQTIVRFVAVLGAIVSVFAVARIALGMS
;
A
#
# COMPACT_ATOMS: atom_id res chain seq x y z
N MET A 1 -43.12 18.56 -27.51
CA MET A 1 -43.03 18.36 -26.05
C MET A 1 -41.63 17.88 -25.68
N SER A 2 -40.79 18.79 -25.15
CA SER A 2 -39.43 18.48 -24.68
C SER A 2 -39.49 17.69 -23.37
N ARG A 3 -39.01 16.44 -23.37
CA ARG A 3 -38.85 15.64 -22.14
C ARG A 3 -37.51 16.02 -21.48
N TYR A 4 -37.57 16.90 -20.48
CA TYR A 4 -36.49 17.03 -19.50
C TYR A 4 -36.45 15.77 -18.63
N ARG A 5 -35.62 14.79 -19.02
CA ARG A 5 -35.22 13.71 -18.12
C ARG A 5 -33.99 14.19 -17.34
N THR A 6 -34.12 14.31 -16.02
CA THR A 6 -33.00 14.65 -15.15
C THR A 6 -31.93 13.54 -15.21
N PRO A 7 -30.63 13.88 -15.34
CA PRO A 7 -29.54 12.89 -15.42
C PRO A 7 -29.50 11.91 -14.25
N LEU A 8 -30.01 12.35 -13.09
CA LEU A 8 -30.09 11.59 -11.83
C LEU A 8 -30.89 10.29 -11.94
N LYS A 9 -31.85 10.17 -12.87
CA LYS A 9 -32.65 8.94 -13.01
C LYS A 9 -31.90 7.82 -13.76
N ASN A 10 -30.85 8.14 -14.53
CA ASN A 10 -30.07 7.15 -15.29
C ASN A 10 -28.92 6.52 -14.50
N VAL A 11 -28.58 7.03 -13.32
CA VAL A 11 -27.40 6.60 -12.54
C VAL A 11 -27.75 5.71 -11.33
N ARG A 12 -29.04 5.54 -10.99
CA ARG A 12 -29.50 4.76 -9.81
C ARG A 12 -29.46 3.22 -9.98
N GLY A 13 -28.67 2.70 -10.92
CA GLY A 13 -28.57 1.26 -11.19
C GLY A 13 -27.19 0.76 -11.61
N LEU A 14 -26.18 1.64 -11.64
CA LEU A 14 -24.80 1.26 -11.98
C LEU A 14 -24.04 1.16 -10.66
N GLY A 15 -23.65 -0.06 -10.25
CA GLY A 15 -23.10 -0.42 -8.93
C GLY A 15 -21.77 0.26 -8.50
N ALA A 16 -21.45 1.46 -8.98
CA ALA A 16 -20.22 2.19 -8.69
C ALA A 16 -20.36 3.23 -7.56
N ALA A 17 -21.56 3.49 -7.03
CA ALA A 17 -21.76 4.56 -6.04
C ALA A 17 -21.15 4.27 -4.65
N LYS A 18 -20.69 3.03 -4.38
CA LYS A 18 -20.12 2.65 -3.07
C LYS A 18 -18.62 2.30 -3.10
N THR A 19 -18.10 1.84 -4.24
CA THR A 19 -16.71 1.38 -4.35
C THR A 19 -15.69 2.52 -4.26
N GLY A 20 -16.01 3.70 -4.83
CA GLY A 20 -15.15 4.88 -4.72
C GLY A 20 -15.02 5.42 -3.29
N THR A 21 -16.12 5.40 -2.52
CA THR A 21 -16.12 5.83 -1.12
C THR A 21 -15.32 4.89 -0.24
N GLU A 22 -15.44 3.58 -0.44
CA GLU A 22 -14.64 2.58 0.26
C GLU A 22 -13.15 2.75 -0.04
N HIS A 23 -12.78 2.85 -1.32
CA HIS A 23 -11.40 3.10 -1.74
C HIS A 23 -10.82 4.37 -1.10
N PHE A 24 -11.60 5.45 -1.12
CA PHE A 24 -11.22 6.71 -0.49
C PHE A 24 -10.94 6.51 1.00
N VAL A 25 -11.86 5.89 1.74
CA VAL A 25 -11.72 5.67 3.19
C VAL A 25 -10.51 4.80 3.51
N VAL A 26 -10.32 3.68 2.81
CA VAL A 26 -9.17 2.78 3.03
C VAL A 26 -7.84 3.49 2.71
N GLN A 27 -7.80 4.34 1.69
CA GLN A 27 -6.61 5.13 1.39
C GLN A 27 -6.24 6.10 2.52
N ARG A 28 -7.21 6.69 3.24
CA ARG A 28 -6.95 7.56 4.41
C ARG A 28 -6.54 6.73 5.62
N LEU A 29 -7.19 5.58 5.83
CA LEU A 29 -6.84 4.68 6.94
C LEU A 29 -5.37 4.23 6.84
N THR A 30 -4.95 3.79 5.65
CA THR A 30 -3.56 3.39 5.39
C THR A 30 -2.60 4.57 5.51
N ALA A 31 -2.96 5.76 5.03
CA ALA A 31 -2.15 6.97 5.21
C ALA A 31 -1.96 7.33 6.69
N THR A 32 -3.04 7.32 7.49
CA THR A 32 -2.99 7.61 8.92
C THR A 32 -2.10 6.61 9.67
N ALA A 33 -2.11 5.33 9.29
CA ALA A 33 -1.18 4.34 9.84
C ALA A 33 0.27 4.60 9.40
N LEU A 34 0.48 4.99 8.14
CA LEU A 34 1.80 5.25 7.59
C LEU A 34 2.48 6.49 8.15
N VAL A 35 1.74 7.53 8.56
CA VAL A 35 2.35 8.75 9.13
C VAL A 35 3.26 8.43 10.33
N PRO A 36 2.76 7.83 11.44
CA PRO A 36 3.61 7.51 12.58
C PRO A 36 4.65 6.43 12.25
N LEU A 37 4.29 5.42 11.44
CA LEU A 37 5.22 4.35 11.04
C LEU A 37 6.39 4.88 10.21
N SER A 38 6.15 5.85 9.32
CA SER A 38 7.19 6.47 8.50
C SER A 38 8.13 7.33 9.34
N ILE A 39 7.58 8.10 10.30
CA ILE A 39 8.40 8.88 11.23
C ILE A 39 9.31 7.94 12.03
N TRP A 40 8.73 6.87 12.59
CA TRP A 40 9.51 5.86 13.31
C TRP A 40 10.55 5.19 12.41
N PHE A 41 10.20 4.79 11.19
CA PHE A 41 11.09 4.13 10.24
C PHE A 41 12.28 5.03 9.88
N LEU A 42 12.05 6.33 9.66
CA LEU A 42 13.12 7.29 9.41
C LEU A 42 14.07 7.38 10.61
N ILE A 43 13.55 7.52 11.83
CA ILE A 43 14.37 7.53 13.05
C ILE A 43 15.17 6.24 13.18
N PHE A 44 14.54 5.08 12.92
CA PHE A 44 15.17 3.77 12.96
C PHE A 44 16.33 3.68 11.96
N VAL A 45 16.11 4.01 10.68
CA VAL A 45 17.16 3.97 9.65
C VAL A 45 18.27 4.96 9.94
N LEU A 46 17.95 6.18 10.39
CA LEU A 46 18.95 7.17 10.77
C LEU A 46 19.82 6.69 11.95
N SER A 47 19.25 5.95 12.91
CA SER A 47 20.00 5.36 14.02
C SER A 47 20.99 4.28 13.60
N LEU A 48 20.84 3.74 12.38
CA LEU A 48 21.72 2.72 11.80
C LEU A 48 22.82 3.31 10.92
N ILE A 49 22.93 4.64 10.78
CA ILE A 49 24.02 5.26 10.03
C ILE A 49 25.36 4.88 10.66
N GLY A 50 26.25 4.30 9.85
CA GLY A 50 27.56 3.83 10.30
C GLY A 50 27.55 2.46 10.97
N ALA A 51 26.39 1.82 11.12
CA ALA A 51 26.30 0.44 11.60
C ALA A 51 26.81 -0.54 10.52
N ASP A 52 27.51 -1.59 10.96
CA ASP A 52 27.83 -2.72 10.10
C ASP A 52 26.60 -3.63 9.92
N HIS A 53 26.73 -4.63 9.04
CA HIS A 53 25.63 -5.56 8.75
C HIS A 53 25.17 -6.30 10.02
N ALA A 54 26.10 -6.70 10.89
CA ALA A 54 25.76 -7.44 12.11
C ALA A 54 24.94 -6.59 13.08
N ALA A 55 25.35 -5.34 13.32
CA ALA A 55 24.63 -4.40 14.16
C ALA A 55 23.24 -4.04 13.60
N ALA A 56 23.13 -3.84 12.28
CA ALA A 56 21.86 -3.57 11.62
C ALA A 56 20.89 -4.76 11.73
N SER A 57 21.37 -5.98 11.46
CA SER A 57 20.57 -7.20 11.61
C SER A 57 20.12 -7.42 13.06
N ALA A 58 21.00 -7.17 14.04
CA ALA A 58 20.65 -7.25 15.47
C ALA A 58 19.59 -6.19 15.86
N ALA A 59 19.64 -4.99 15.27
CA ALA A 59 18.64 -3.97 15.50
C ALA A 59 17.28 -4.35 14.91
N VAL A 60 17.25 -4.91 13.70
CA VAL A 60 16.02 -5.42 13.06
C VAL A 60 15.44 -6.61 13.84
N ALA A 61 16.30 -7.49 14.37
CA ALA A 61 15.88 -8.70 15.09
C ALA A 61 15.18 -8.42 16.44
N LYS A 62 15.30 -7.20 16.98
CA LYS A 62 14.54 -6.79 18.17
C LYS A 62 13.03 -6.90 17.88
N PRO A 63 12.24 -7.63 18.69
CA PRO A 63 10.84 -7.93 18.39
C PRO A 63 9.99 -6.69 18.08
N TRP A 64 10.18 -5.61 18.82
CA TRP A 64 9.43 -4.36 18.60
C TRP A 64 9.79 -3.69 17.27
N ASN A 65 11.07 -3.73 16.85
CA ASN A 65 11.49 -3.18 15.56
C ASN A 65 10.99 -4.05 14.40
N ALA A 66 11.06 -5.38 14.54
CA ALA A 66 10.54 -6.31 13.55
C ALA A 66 9.03 -6.13 13.33
N ILE A 67 8.24 -6.03 14.41
CA ILE A 67 6.78 -5.82 14.34
C ILE A 67 6.45 -4.49 13.63
N LEU A 68 7.13 -3.41 14.00
CA LEU A 68 6.92 -2.09 13.39
C LEU A 68 7.35 -2.07 11.92
N LEU A 69 8.46 -2.73 11.55
CA LEU A 69 8.89 -2.89 10.15
C LEU A 69 7.87 -3.68 9.33
N VAL A 70 7.37 -4.80 9.86
CA VAL A 70 6.32 -5.59 9.17
C VAL A 70 5.06 -4.76 8.98
N GLY A 71 4.62 -4.04 10.01
CA GLY A 71 3.47 -3.12 9.92
C GLY A 71 3.68 -2.03 8.87
N PHE A 72 4.86 -1.40 8.87
CA PHE A 72 5.24 -0.39 7.88
C PHE A 72 5.23 -0.93 6.45
N LEU A 73 5.82 -2.10 6.21
CA LEU A 73 5.91 -2.72 4.89
C LEU A 73 4.51 -3.06 4.35
N ILE A 74 3.68 -3.75 5.15
CA ILE A 74 2.31 -4.10 4.75
C ILE A 74 1.50 -2.85 4.44
N ALA A 75 1.52 -1.85 5.34
CA ALA A 75 0.79 -0.60 5.13
C ALA A 75 1.29 0.15 3.89
N SER A 76 2.60 0.14 3.62
CA SER A 76 3.21 0.82 2.48
C SER A 76 2.78 0.19 1.16
N PHE A 77 2.88 -1.14 1.03
CA PHE A 77 2.46 -1.83 -0.19
C PHE A 77 0.96 -1.72 -0.44
N TRP A 78 0.14 -1.76 0.62
CA TRP A 78 -1.30 -1.53 0.50
C TRP A 78 -1.59 -0.11 0.03
N HIS A 79 -1.02 0.91 0.67
CA HIS A 79 -1.23 2.30 0.29
C HIS A 79 -0.75 2.58 -1.14
N ALA A 80 0.42 2.06 -1.53
CA ALA A 80 0.96 2.21 -2.87
C ALA A 80 0.06 1.57 -3.93
N GLN A 81 -0.50 0.39 -3.67
CA GLN A 81 -1.44 -0.26 -4.58
C GLN A 81 -2.71 0.57 -4.80
N LEU A 82 -3.27 1.15 -3.73
CA LEU A 82 -4.45 2.04 -3.82
C LEU A 82 -4.13 3.34 -4.56
N GLY A 83 -2.98 3.95 -4.27
CA GLY A 83 -2.54 5.17 -4.96
C GLY A 83 -2.34 4.93 -6.45
N MET A 84 -1.67 3.84 -6.81
CA MET A 84 -1.43 3.48 -8.21
C MET A 84 -2.72 3.12 -8.95
N GLN A 85 -3.73 2.57 -8.27
CA GLN A 85 -5.04 2.36 -8.86
C GLN A 85 -5.64 3.67 -9.39
N VAL A 86 -5.64 4.74 -8.58
CA VAL A 86 -6.17 6.05 -8.99
C VAL A 86 -5.39 6.60 -10.19
N VAL A 87 -4.06 6.50 -10.17
CA VAL A 87 -3.22 6.94 -11.29
C VAL A 87 -3.54 6.14 -12.56
N LEU A 88 -3.71 4.82 -12.49
CA LEU A 88 -4.06 4.03 -13.67
C LEU A 88 -5.45 4.40 -14.22
N GLU A 89 -6.42 4.62 -13.33
CA GLU A 89 -7.78 5.04 -13.70
C GLU A 89 -7.81 6.43 -14.38
N ASP A 90 -6.95 7.35 -13.96
CA ASP A 90 -6.90 8.72 -14.51
C ASP A 90 -6.14 8.81 -15.85
N TYR A 91 -5.12 7.96 -16.06
CA TYR A 91 -4.19 8.13 -17.19
C TYR A 91 -4.28 7.03 -18.26
N VAL A 92 -4.80 5.84 -17.96
CA VAL A 92 -4.84 4.71 -18.92
C VAL A 92 -6.25 4.50 -19.48
N HIS A 93 -6.46 5.00 -20.69
CA HIS A 93 -7.77 4.98 -21.35
C HIS A 93 -8.05 3.69 -22.16
N ASN A 94 -7.01 2.91 -22.47
CA ASN A 94 -7.18 1.62 -23.13
C ASN A 94 -7.56 0.56 -22.09
N SER A 95 -8.75 -0.03 -22.24
CA SER A 95 -9.34 -0.95 -21.25
C SER A 95 -8.49 -2.21 -20.99
N LEU A 96 -7.87 -2.79 -22.02
CA LEU A 96 -7.05 -3.99 -21.87
C LEU A 96 -5.73 -3.66 -21.16
N LEU A 97 -5.10 -2.54 -21.53
CA LEU A 97 -3.88 -2.07 -20.86
C LEU A 97 -4.15 -1.67 -19.41
N ALA A 98 -5.27 -1.01 -19.13
CA ALA A 98 -5.67 -0.65 -17.78
C ALA A 98 -5.83 -1.90 -16.90
N LEU A 99 -6.54 -2.93 -17.39
CA LEU A 99 -6.71 -4.19 -16.67
C LEU A 99 -5.37 -4.91 -16.42
N ALA A 100 -4.51 -4.99 -17.45
CA ALA A 100 -3.20 -5.61 -17.33
C ALA A 100 -2.31 -4.87 -16.31
N ALA A 101 -2.23 -3.55 -16.41
CA ALA A 101 -1.46 -2.71 -15.49
C ALA A 101 -1.97 -2.82 -14.05
N GLN A 102 -3.29 -2.76 -13.85
CA GLN A 102 -3.91 -2.89 -12.54
C GLN A 102 -3.59 -4.24 -11.89
N THR A 103 -3.64 -5.31 -12.70
CA THR A 103 -3.30 -6.66 -12.26
C THR A 103 -1.82 -6.75 -11.87
N ILE A 104 -0.92 -6.23 -12.71
CA ILE A 104 0.53 -6.23 -12.45
C ILE A 104 0.84 -5.49 -11.15
N VAL A 105 0.28 -4.30 -10.96
CA VAL A 105 0.48 -3.49 -9.73
C VAL A 105 0.08 -4.27 -8.48
N ARG A 106 -1.07 -4.96 -8.53
CA ARG A 106 -1.52 -5.80 -7.41
C ARG A 106 -0.58 -6.96 -7.14
N PHE A 107 -0.13 -7.67 -8.17
CA PHE A 107 0.83 -8.76 -8.03
C PHE A 107 2.17 -8.26 -7.45
N VAL A 108 2.71 -7.16 -7.97
CA VAL A 108 3.95 -6.56 -7.47
C VAL A 108 3.81 -6.13 -6.01
N ALA A 109 2.69 -5.50 -5.64
CA ALA A 109 2.46 -5.09 -4.26
C ALA A 109 2.38 -6.28 -3.29
N VAL A 110 1.65 -7.34 -3.66
CA VAL A 110 1.52 -8.56 -2.84
C VAL A 110 2.85 -9.29 -2.73
N LEU A 111 3.55 -9.51 -3.86
CA LEU A 111 4.85 -10.17 -3.85
C LEU A 111 5.90 -9.35 -3.07
N GLY A 112 5.91 -8.03 -3.24
CA GLY A 112 6.78 -7.12 -2.49
C GLY A 112 6.52 -7.20 -0.98
N ALA A 113 5.26 -7.24 -0.56
CA ALA A 113 4.89 -7.43 0.83
C ALA A 113 5.36 -8.79 1.37
N ILE A 114 5.12 -9.88 0.63
CA ILE A 114 5.55 -11.23 1.03
C ILE A 114 7.08 -11.30 1.18
N VAL A 115 7.84 -10.87 0.17
CA VAL A 115 9.30 -10.94 0.16
C VAL A 115 9.90 -10.11 1.29
N SER A 116 9.42 -8.88 1.48
CA SER A 116 9.93 -7.99 2.52
C SER A 116 9.58 -8.47 3.93
N VAL A 117 8.35 -8.91 4.18
CA VAL A 117 7.95 -9.50 5.47
C VAL A 117 8.72 -10.78 5.75
N PHE A 118 8.91 -11.64 4.75
CA PHE A 118 9.73 -12.84 4.88
C PHE A 118 11.18 -12.51 5.24
N ALA A 119 11.77 -11.48 4.61
CA ALA A 119 13.13 -11.03 4.92
C ALA A 119 13.25 -10.56 6.39
N VAL A 120 12.29 -9.75 6.87
CA VAL A 120 12.26 -9.31 8.27
C VAL A 120 12.09 -10.50 9.22
N ALA A 121 11.18 -11.43 8.91
CA ALA A 121 10.97 -12.64 9.70
C ALA A 121 12.23 -13.51 9.76
N ARG A 122 12.95 -13.65 8.63
CA ARG A 122 14.21 -14.40 8.56
C ARG A 122 15.26 -13.80 9.50
N ILE A 123 15.41 -12.48 9.51
CA ILE A 123 16.34 -11.78 10.41
C ILE A 123 15.89 -11.91 11.87
N ALA A 124 14.60 -11.71 12.16
CA ALA A 124 14.06 -11.78 13.52
C ALA A 124 14.17 -13.16 14.15
N LEU A 125 14.14 -14.23 13.34
CA LEU A 125 14.28 -15.61 13.79
C LEU A 125 15.73 -16.11 13.78
N GLY A 126 16.71 -15.25 13.47
CA GLY A 126 18.14 -15.61 13.49
C GLY A 126 18.57 -16.54 12.36
N MET A 127 17.83 -16.54 11.24
CA MET A 127 18.16 -17.33 10.04
C MET A 127 19.03 -16.54 9.04
N SER A 128 19.61 -15.41 9.47
CA SER A 128 20.34 -14.40 8.68
C SER A 128 21.85 -14.58 8.75
#